data_AF-A0A536K5A2-F1
#
_entry.id   AF-A0A536K5A2-F1
#
_cell.length_a   1.000
_cell.length_b   1.000
_cell.length_c   1.000
_cell.angle_alpha   90.00
_cell.angle_beta   90.00
_cell.angle_gamma   90.00
#
_symmetry.space_group_name_H-M   'P 1'
#
loop_
_entity.id
_entity.type
_entity.pdbx_description
1 polymer ?
#
loop_
_entity_poly.entity_id
_entity_poly.type
_entity_poly.pdbx_seq_one_letter_code
_entity_poly.pdbx_strand_id
1 'polypeptide(L)'
;MELTGLPPEELEGRIEEVRARMRPVEAELAALRAERDVLLTERRRRERLEHREGRAALKERMRAGALPTVADLVAGSEEGSLDDYTYNLKTGGEVRLGFPGARAQTLSFTDGKQLAQAKDLADAARHFAAGWELGSPGRPGVRVHFPGTRQERLVDPTEVFARPRTP
;
A
#
# COMPACT_ATOMS: atom_id res chain seq x y z
N MET A 1 -0.62 49.11 -26.11
CA MET A 1 0.13 50.28 -25.60
C MET A 1 1.32 50.44 -26.51
N GLU A 2 1.34 51.48 -27.34
CA GLU A 2 2.43 51.75 -28.29
C GLU A 2 3.69 52.11 -27.48
N LEU A 3 4.77 51.33 -27.60
CA LEU A 3 6.02 51.50 -26.84
C LEU A 3 7.13 52.18 -27.65
N THR A 4 6.94 52.28 -28.97
CA THR A 4 7.95 52.61 -29.98
C THR A 4 8.40 54.08 -29.98
N GLY A 5 7.66 54.96 -29.28
CA GLY A 5 7.96 56.40 -29.20
C GLY A 5 8.36 56.89 -27.81
N LEU A 6 8.57 55.99 -26.84
CA LEU A 6 8.94 56.38 -25.48
C LEU A 6 10.43 56.74 -25.39
N PRO A 7 10.77 57.88 -24.75
CA PRO A 7 12.15 58.17 -24.38
C PRO A 7 12.71 57.06 -23.46
N PRO A 8 14.00 56.69 -23.59
CA PRO A 8 14.62 55.65 -22.77
C PRO A 8 14.43 55.85 -21.26
N GLU A 9 14.53 57.09 -20.78
CA GLU A 9 14.35 57.45 -19.37
C GLU A 9 12.92 57.23 -18.86
N GLU A 10 11.91 57.47 -19.69
CA GLU A 10 10.52 57.22 -19.34
C GLU A 10 10.23 55.71 -19.30
N LEU A 11 10.85 54.95 -20.21
CA LEU A 11 10.77 53.49 -20.20
C LEU A 11 11.43 52.89 -18.95
N GLU A 12 12.61 53.37 -18.56
CA GLU A 12 13.28 52.96 -17.31
C GLU A 12 12.44 53.29 -16.07
N GLY A 13 11.88 54.49 -16.01
CA GLY A 13 10.98 54.89 -14.92
C GLY A 13 9.77 53.96 -14.79
N ARG A 14 9.12 53.61 -15.91
CA ARG A 14 7.98 52.66 -15.92
C ARG A 14 8.39 51.25 -15.50
N ILE A 15 9.58 50.79 -15.90
CA ILE A 15 10.12 49.49 -15.47
C ILE A 15 10.33 49.49 -13.95
N GLU A 16 10.91 50.54 -13.39
CA GLU A 16 11.13 50.65 -11.95
C GLU A 16 9.83 50.76 -11.16
N GLU A 17 8.81 51.45 -11.67
CA GLU A 17 7.47 51.46 -11.07
C GLU A 17 6.82 50.08 -11.05
N VAL A 18 6.91 49.32 -12.16
CA VAL A 18 6.40 47.95 -12.21
C VAL A 18 7.16 47.05 -11.24
N ARG A 19 8.51 47.14 -11.20
CA ARG A 19 9.32 46.42 -10.22
C ARG A 19 8.94 46.78 -8.79
N ALA A 20 8.71 48.06 -8.52
CA ALA A 20 8.28 48.52 -7.19
C ALA A 20 6.94 47.92 -6.78
N ARG A 21 6.00 47.79 -7.71
CA ARG A 21 4.71 47.11 -7.49
C ARG A 21 4.85 45.59 -7.34
N MET A 22 5.82 44.97 -8.00
CA MET A 22 6.09 43.53 -7.88
C MET A 22 6.70 43.16 -6.53
N ARG A 23 7.64 43.96 -6.01
CA ARG A 23 8.35 43.70 -4.73
C ARG A 23 7.45 43.25 -3.57
N PRO A 24 6.34 43.96 -3.22
CA PRO A 24 5.48 43.51 -2.13
C PRO A 24 4.77 42.18 -2.43
N VAL A 25 4.32 41.97 -3.66
CA VAL A 25 3.65 40.71 -4.07
C VAL A 25 4.62 39.53 -4.04
N GLU A 26 5.87 39.74 -4.45
CA GLU A 26 6.93 38.73 -4.34
C GLU A 26 7.23 38.37 -2.89
N ALA A 27 7.25 39.36 -1.99
CA ALA A 27 7.41 39.15 -0.57
C ALA A 27 6.23 38.37 0.06
N GLU A 28 4.99 38.74 -0.29
CA GLU A 28 3.79 38.02 0.14
C GLU A 28 3.77 36.57 -0.37
N LEU A 29 4.11 36.37 -1.65
CA LEU A 29 4.20 35.03 -2.24
C LEU A 29 5.29 34.19 -1.56
N ALA A 30 6.44 34.79 -1.22
CA ALA A 30 7.49 34.12 -0.47
C ALA A 30 7.01 33.70 0.93
N ALA A 31 6.26 34.57 1.63
CA ALA A 31 5.68 34.26 2.93
C ALA A 31 4.68 33.10 2.85
N LEU A 32 3.76 33.12 1.88
CA LEU A 32 2.80 32.03 1.67
C LEU A 32 3.47 30.70 1.31
N ARG A 33 4.55 30.73 0.52
CA ARG A 33 5.35 29.53 0.21
C ARG A 33 6.00 28.96 1.47
N ALA A 34 6.57 29.82 2.31
CA ALA A 34 7.16 29.39 3.59
C ALA A 34 6.11 28.76 4.50
N GLU A 35 4.93 29.37 4.63
CA GLU A 35 3.82 28.81 5.42
C GLU A 35 3.38 27.44 4.88
N ARG A 36 3.17 27.31 3.57
CA ARG A 36 2.85 26.04 2.93
C ARG A 36 3.90 24.97 3.25
N ASP A 37 5.18 25.30 3.20
CA ASP A 37 6.25 24.32 3.40
C ASP A 37 6.32 23.83 4.85
N VAL A 38 6.00 24.69 5.82
CA VAL A 38 5.80 24.30 7.23
C VAL A 38 4.62 23.32 7.35
N LEU A 39 3.48 23.64 6.74
CA LEU A 39 2.29 22.78 6.76
C LEU A 39 2.55 21.41 6.11
N LEU A 40 3.23 21.38 4.97
CA LEU A 40 3.62 20.13 4.31
C LEU A 40 4.57 19.29 5.16
N THR A 41 5.48 19.93 5.88
CA THR A 41 6.41 19.25 6.80
C THR A 41 5.65 18.59 7.95
N GLU A 42 4.72 19.31 8.57
CA GLU A 42 3.91 18.76 9.66
C GLU A 42 2.98 17.65 9.15
N ARG A 43 2.36 17.82 7.97
CA ARG A 43 1.54 16.76 7.36
C ARG A 43 2.34 15.48 7.18
N ARG A 44 3.53 15.56 6.59
CA ARG A 44 4.42 14.39 6.43
C ARG A 44 4.85 13.79 7.77
N ARG A 45 5.04 14.62 8.80
CA ARG A 45 5.36 14.14 10.16
C ARG A 45 4.21 13.33 10.75
N ARG A 46 2.97 13.81 10.62
CA ARG A 46 1.77 13.10 11.08
C ARG A 46 1.53 11.81 10.32
N GLU A 47 1.61 11.83 8.99
CA GLU A 47 1.50 10.63 8.14
C GLU A 47 2.52 9.55 8.58
N ARG A 48 3.79 9.93 8.84
CA ARG A 48 4.79 8.99 9.35
C ARG A 48 4.45 8.43 10.74
N LEU A 49 3.90 9.25 11.62
CA LEU A 49 3.49 8.83 12.95
C LEU A 49 2.31 7.86 12.87
N GLU A 50 1.28 8.19 12.11
CA GLU A 50 0.10 7.34 11.86
C GLU A 50 0.52 5.98 11.27
N HIS A 51 1.42 5.97 10.28
CA HIS A 51 1.95 4.72 9.74
C HIS A 51 2.72 3.90 10.77
N ARG A 52 3.47 4.55 11.67
CA ARG A 52 4.21 3.86 12.73
C ARG A 52 3.27 3.27 13.77
N GLU A 53 2.31 4.06 14.24
CA GLU A 53 1.31 3.67 15.23
C GLU A 53 0.38 2.59 14.67
N GLY A 54 -0.11 2.75 13.45
CA GLY A 54 -0.93 1.75 12.76
C GLY A 54 -0.21 0.42 12.58
N ARG A 55 1.09 0.45 12.22
CA ARG A 55 1.91 -0.78 12.14
C ARG A 55 2.12 -1.42 13.51
N ALA A 56 2.37 -0.63 14.55
CA ALA A 56 2.53 -1.15 15.91
C ALA A 56 1.23 -1.80 16.40
N ALA A 57 0.09 -1.13 16.22
CA ALA A 57 -1.23 -1.65 16.58
C ALA A 57 -1.58 -2.93 15.81
N LEU A 58 -1.25 -3.00 14.51
CA LEU A 58 -1.44 -4.22 13.72
C LEU A 58 -0.63 -5.39 14.27
N LYS A 59 0.65 -5.18 14.57
CA LYS A 59 1.52 -6.23 15.11
C LYS A 59 1.05 -6.69 16.50
N GLU A 60 0.52 -5.77 17.31
CA GLU A 60 -0.05 -6.12 18.60
C GLU A 60 -1.30 -7.00 18.44
N ARG A 61 -2.19 -6.66 17.50
CA ARG A 61 -3.36 -7.50 17.17
C ARG A 61 -2.96 -8.90 16.68
N MET A 62 -1.93 -9.01 15.84
CA MET A 62 -1.39 -10.30 15.39
C MET A 62 -0.86 -11.11 16.58
N ARG A 63 -0.06 -10.48 17.44
CA ARG A 63 0.53 -11.12 18.64
C ARG A 63 -0.55 -11.58 19.63
N ALA A 64 -1.62 -10.81 19.77
CA ALA A 64 -2.76 -11.14 20.62
C ALA A 64 -3.67 -12.23 20.02
N GLY A 65 -3.39 -12.75 18.81
CA GLY A 65 -4.22 -13.74 18.13
C GLY A 65 -5.55 -13.19 17.62
N ALA A 66 -5.70 -11.86 17.52
CA ALA A 66 -6.94 -11.20 17.12
C ALA A 66 -7.14 -11.16 15.58
N LEU A 67 -6.23 -11.76 14.81
CA LEU A 67 -6.28 -11.87 13.36
C LEU A 67 -5.96 -13.32 12.97
N PRO A 68 -6.78 -13.97 12.14
CA PRO A 68 -6.48 -15.31 11.65
C PRO A 68 -5.28 -15.28 10.70
N THR A 69 -4.49 -16.35 10.72
CA THR A 69 -3.48 -16.62 9.69
C THR A 69 -4.13 -17.24 8.45
N VAL A 70 -3.40 -17.34 7.34
CA VAL A 70 -3.87 -18.08 6.16
C VAL A 70 -4.09 -19.55 6.51
N ALA A 71 -3.25 -20.13 7.39
CA ALA A 71 -3.48 -21.48 7.89
C ALA A 71 -4.84 -21.59 8.61
N ASP A 72 -5.15 -20.64 9.49
CA ASP A 72 -6.42 -20.63 10.24
C ASP A 72 -7.62 -20.42 9.32
N LEU A 73 -7.50 -19.53 8.33
CA LEU A 73 -8.57 -19.30 7.36
C LEU A 73 -8.87 -20.56 6.54
N VAL A 74 -7.84 -21.23 6.03
CA VAL A 74 -7.99 -22.45 5.23
C VAL A 74 -8.54 -23.61 6.07
N ALA A 75 -8.15 -23.70 7.34
CA ALA A 75 -8.62 -24.75 8.24
C ALA A 75 -10.03 -24.50 8.80
N GLY A 76 -10.45 -23.23 8.92
CA GLY A 76 -11.66 -22.85 9.66
C GLY A 76 -12.75 -22.12 8.88
N SER A 77 -12.51 -21.70 7.64
CA SER A 77 -13.50 -20.93 6.84
C SER A 77 -14.01 -21.77 5.67
N GLU A 78 -15.33 -21.92 5.56
CA GLU A 78 -15.96 -22.71 4.48
C GLU A 78 -16.47 -21.85 3.31
N GLU A 79 -16.53 -20.52 3.46
CA GLU A 79 -17.07 -19.59 2.47
C GLU A 79 -16.35 -18.21 2.51
N GLY A 80 -16.46 -17.43 1.44
CA GLY A 80 -15.94 -16.06 1.34
C GLY A 80 -14.81 -15.89 0.32
N SER A 81 -14.64 -14.67 -0.19
CA SER A 81 -13.60 -14.35 -1.17
C SER A 81 -12.26 -14.10 -0.49
N LEU A 82 -11.17 -14.57 -1.11
CA LEU A 82 -9.82 -14.19 -0.67
C LEU A 82 -9.59 -12.67 -0.77
N ASP A 83 -10.30 -11.99 -1.68
CA ASP A 83 -10.24 -10.54 -1.87
C ASP A 83 -11.01 -9.72 -0.83
N ASP A 84 -11.77 -10.36 0.06
CA ASP A 84 -12.43 -9.71 1.20
C ASP A 84 -11.43 -9.40 2.34
N TYR A 85 -10.17 -9.78 2.17
CA TYR A 85 -9.11 -9.62 3.16
C TYR A 85 -7.92 -8.84 2.60
N THR A 86 -7.28 -8.08 3.49
CA THR A 86 -5.92 -7.56 3.33
C THR A 86 -4.97 -8.49 4.06
N TYR A 87 -3.90 -8.92 3.39
CA TYR A 87 -2.91 -9.83 3.97
C TYR A 87 -1.66 -9.08 4.41
N ASN A 88 -1.13 -9.47 5.55
CA ASN A 88 0.05 -8.86 6.13
C ASN A 88 1.01 -9.94 6.63
N LEU A 89 2.30 -9.78 6.36
CA LEU A 89 3.33 -10.62 6.97
C LEU A 89 3.42 -10.35 8.48
N LYS A 90 4.00 -11.27 9.25
CA LYS A 90 4.34 -11.07 10.68
C LYS A 90 5.13 -9.78 10.97
N THR A 91 5.82 -9.24 9.97
CA THR A 91 6.56 -7.96 10.08
C THR A 91 5.66 -6.73 10.00
N GLY A 92 4.39 -6.89 9.61
CA GLY A 92 3.41 -5.84 9.34
C GLY A 92 3.40 -5.35 7.88
N GLY A 93 4.23 -5.92 7.01
CA GLY A 93 4.26 -5.58 5.59
C GLY A 93 3.04 -6.13 4.86
N GLU A 94 2.32 -5.29 4.13
CA GLU A 94 1.18 -5.71 3.29
C GLU A 94 1.66 -6.50 2.07
N VAL A 95 0.95 -7.59 1.78
CA VAL A 95 1.18 -8.47 0.65
C VAL A 95 -0.14 -8.85 0.00
N ARG A 96 -0.08 -9.32 -1.24
CA ARG A 96 -1.19 -9.99 -1.92
C ARG A 96 -0.86 -11.46 -2.14
N LEU A 97 -1.88 -12.31 -2.16
CA LEU A 97 -1.73 -13.73 -2.44
C LEU A 97 -1.62 -14.00 -3.95
N GLY A 98 -0.87 -15.03 -4.32
CA GLY A 98 -0.71 -15.47 -5.71
C GLY A 98 0.30 -14.61 -6.49
N PHE A 99 0.12 -14.54 -7.81
CA PHE A 99 1.09 -13.94 -8.73
C PHE A 99 0.87 -12.43 -8.95
N PRO A 100 1.94 -11.64 -9.17
CA PRO A 100 1.83 -10.23 -9.54
C PRO A 100 0.99 -10.04 -10.81
N GLY A 101 0.07 -9.08 -10.78
CA GLY A 101 -0.81 -8.76 -11.92
C GLY A 101 -2.04 -9.66 -12.05
N ALA A 102 -2.23 -10.63 -11.17
CA ALA A 102 -3.48 -11.37 -11.07
C ALA A 102 -4.64 -10.44 -10.67
N ARG A 103 -5.80 -10.61 -11.31
CA ARG A 103 -7.01 -9.81 -11.01
C ARG A 103 -7.65 -10.16 -9.67
N ALA A 104 -7.47 -11.39 -9.21
CA ALA A 104 -8.00 -11.92 -7.96
C ALA A 104 -6.89 -12.64 -7.19
N GLN A 105 -7.04 -12.73 -5.88
CA GLN A 105 -6.13 -13.47 -5.01
C GLN A 105 -6.35 -14.97 -5.11
N THR A 106 -5.28 -15.76 -5.09
CA THR A 106 -5.34 -17.23 -5.16
C THR A 106 -4.39 -17.90 -4.19
N LEU A 107 -4.72 -19.13 -3.81
CA LEU A 107 -3.86 -20.03 -3.03
C LEU A 107 -3.50 -21.26 -3.86
N SER A 108 -2.22 -21.61 -3.89
CA SER A 108 -1.75 -22.85 -4.52
C SER A 108 -1.85 -24.01 -3.53
N PHE A 109 -2.34 -25.16 -4.00
CA PHE A 109 -2.35 -26.40 -3.25
C PHE A 109 -1.68 -27.52 -4.04
N THR A 110 -1.14 -28.51 -3.34
CA THR A 110 -0.48 -29.69 -3.92
C THR A 110 -0.74 -30.94 -3.08
N ASP A 111 -0.98 -32.08 -3.74
CA ASP A 111 -0.99 -33.42 -3.11
C ASP A 111 0.36 -34.15 -3.26
N GLY A 112 1.38 -33.44 -3.79
CA GLY A 112 2.71 -33.96 -4.09
C GLY A 112 2.88 -34.42 -5.55
N LYS A 113 1.79 -34.56 -6.31
CA LYS A 113 1.80 -34.95 -7.73
C LYS A 113 1.15 -33.90 -8.63
N GLN A 114 0.06 -33.32 -8.17
CA GLN A 114 -0.77 -32.36 -8.87
C GLN A 114 -0.74 -30.99 -8.19
N LEU A 115 -1.08 -29.95 -8.95
CA LEU A 115 -1.31 -28.61 -8.41
C LEU A 115 -2.76 -28.20 -8.65
N ALA A 116 -3.32 -27.50 -7.66
CA ALA A 116 -4.60 -26.83 -7.76
C ALA A 116 -4.45 -25.37 -7.34
N GLN A 117 -5.39 -24.54 -7.79
CA GLN A 117 -5.50 -23.13 -7.41
C GLN A 117 -6.88 -22.91 -6.80
N ALA A 118 -6.92 -22.55 -5.52
CA ALA A 118 -8.13 -22.10 -4.87
C ALA A 118 -8.32 -20.60 -5.13
N LYS A 119 -9.52 -20.20 -5.53
CA LYS A 119 -9.88 -18.80 -5.82
C LYS A 119 -10.67 -18.15 -4.70
N ASP A 120 -11.22 -18.95 -3.80
CA ASP A 120 -11.99 -18.54 -2.64
C ASP A 120 -11.68 -19.47 -1.44
N LEU A 121 -12.27 -19.15 -0.29
CA LEU A 121 -12.07 -19.92 0.93
C LEU A 121 -12.73 -21.30 0.87
N ALA A 122 -13.86 -21.43 0.16
CA ALA A 122 -14.54 -22.70 -0.03
C ALA A 122 -13.67 -23.71 -0.79
N ASP A 123 -13.08 -23.29 -1.91
CA ASP A 123 -12.13 -24.09 -2.69
C ASP A 123 -10.92 -24.48 -1.86
N ALA A 124 -10.38 -23.54 -1.08
CA ALA A 124 -9.21 -23.78 -0.24
C ALA A 124 -9.50 -24.80 0.86
N ALA A 125 -10.64 -24.68 1.54
CA ALA A 125 -11.08 -25.63 2.56
C ALA A 125 -11.28 -27.04 1.99
N ARG A 126 -11.85 -27.16 0.78
CA ARG A 126 -12.00 -28.47 0.11
C ARG A 126 -10.65 -29.12 -0.19
N HIS A 127 -9.68 -28.37 -0.70
CA HIS A 127 -8.33 -28.90 -0.94
C HIS A 127 -7.65 -29.33 0.37
N PHE A 128 -7.74 -28.49 1.41
CA PHE A 128 -7.17 -28.79 2.71
C PHE A 128 -7.80 -30.05 3.35
N ALA A 129 -9.13 -30.18 3.32
CA ALA A 129 -9.85 -31.35 3.81
C ALA A 129 -9.51 -32.63 3.03
N ALA A 130 -9.18 -32.51 1.75
CA ALA A 130 -8.68 -33.61 0.92
C ALA A 130 -7.20 -33.97 1.20
N GLY A 131 -6.57 -33.32 2.18
CA GLY A 131 -5.17 -33.56 2.57
C GLY A 131 -4.14 -32.88 1.66
N TRP A 132 -4.55 -31.91 0.84
CA TRP A 132 -3.61 -31.15 0.02
C TRP A 132 -2.91 -30.09 0.87
N GLU A 133 -1.63 -29.87 0.59
CA GLU A 133 -0.80 -28.91 1.29
C GLU A 133 -0.70 -27.58 0.54
N LEU A 134 -0.56 -26.48 1.26
CA LEU A 134 -0.32 -25.17 0.66
C LEU A 134 1.06 -25.10 -0.02
N GLY A 135 1.06 -24.70 -1.28
CA GLY A 135 2.26 -24.47 -2.07
C GLY A 135 2.29 -25.29 -3.35
N SER A 136 3.48 -25.80 -3.68
CA SER A 136 3.73 -26.60 -4.89
C SER A 136 4.71 -27.73 -4.56
N PRO A 137 4.80 -28.80 -5.36
CA PRO A 137 5.68 -29.93 -5.09
C PRO A 137 7.11 -29.49 -4.80
N GLY A 138 7.65 -29.89 -3.64
CA GLY A 138 8.99 -29.52 -3.18
C GLY A 138 9.17 -28.04 -2.79
N ARG A 139 8.10 -27.24 -2.77
CA ARG A 139 8.10 -25.81 -2.43
C ARG A 139 6.84 -25.46 -1.62
N PRO A 140 6.81 -25.82 -0.32
CA PRO A 140 5.68 -25.53 0.55
C PRO A 140 5.55 -24.03 0.83
N GLY A 141 4.35 -23.61 1.21
CA GLY A 141 4.04 -22.27 1.68
C GLY A 141 3.15 -21.47 0.74
N VAL A 142 2.70 -20.32 1.25
CA VAL A 142 1.83 -19.38 0.56
C VAL A 142 2.69 -18.49 -0.34
N ARG A 143 2.34 -18.44 -1.62
CA ARG A 143 2.92 -17.48 -2.56
C ARG A 143 2.32 -16.10 -2.32
N VAL A 144 3.19 -15.13 -2.07
CA VAL A 144 2.82 -13.74 -1.84
C VAL A 144 3.68 -12.80 -2.68
N HIS A 145 3.15 -11.61 -2.96
CA HIS A 145 3.88 -10.53 -3.61
C HIS A 145 3.58 -9.16 -2.98
N PHE A 146 4.54 -8.24 -3.09
CA PHE A 146 4.37 -6.88 -2.59
C PHE A 146 3.60 -6.02 -3.62
N PRO A 147 2.52 -5.32 -3.20
CA PRO A 147 1.75 -4.46 -4.09
C PRO A 147 2.61 -3.47 -4.87
N GLY A 148 2.33 -3.29 -6.16
CA GLY A 148 3.08 -2.39 -7.04
C GLY A 148 4.46 -2.91 -7.47
N THR A 149 4.83 -4.14 -7.11
CA THR A 149 6.10 -4.77 -7.49
C THR A 149 5.88 -6.12 -8.16
N ARG A 150 6.93 -6.65 -8.81
CA ARG A 150 6.99 -8.04 -9.28
C ARG A 150 7.75 -8.97 -8.32
N GLN A 151 8.01 -8.51 -7.10
CA GLN A 151 8.77 -9.30 -6.13
C GLN A 151 7.86 -10.31 -5.45
N GLU A 152 8.19 -11.59 -5.61
CA GLU A 152 7.46 -12.72 -5.04
C GLU A 152 8.25 -13.40 -3.93
N ARG A 153 7.53 -14.00 -2.98
CA ARG A 153 8.09 -14.86 -1.93
C ARG A 153 7.16 -16.03 -1.66
N LEU A 154 7.75 -17.14 -1.21
CA LEU A 154 7.02 -18.20 -0.51
C LEU A 154 7.20 -17.95 0.98
N VAL A 155 6.09 -17.96 1.71
CA VAL A 155 6.04 -17.67 3.14
C VAL A 155 5.24 -18.76 3.83
N ASP A 156 5.62 -19.09 5.06
CA ASP A 156 4.86 -20.02 5.88
C ASP A 156 3.41 -19.53 6.05
N PRO A 157 2.37 -20.39 5.88
CA PRO A 157 0.97 -19.99 6.03
C PRO A 157 0.63 -19.38 7.39
N THR A 158 1.37 -19.72 8.44
CA THR A 158 1.20 -19.19 9.81
C THR A 158 1.84 -17.80 9.99
N GLU A 159 2.64 -17.33 9.02
CA GLU A 159 3.28 -16.02 9.06
C GLU A 159 2.57 -14.97 8.18
N VAL A 160 1.46 -15.36 7.54
CA VAL A 160 0.62 -14.48 6.73
C VAL A 160 -0.72 -14.32 7.44
N PHE A 161 -0.98 -13.12 7.95
CA PHE A 161 -2.20 -12.79 8.67
C PHE A 161 -3.20 -12.15 7.73
N ALA A 162 -4.47 -12.48 7.90
CA ALA A 162 -5.57 -11.92 7.15
C ALA A 162 -6.38 -10.98 8.02
N ARG A 163 -6.54 -9.74 7.55
CA ARG A 163 -7.38 -8.72 8.16
C ARG A 163 -8.58 -8.49 7.25
N PRO A 164 -9.82 -8.60 7.74
CA PRO A 164 -11.00 -8.24 6.95
C PRO A 164 -10.85 -6.83 6.39
N ARG A 165 -11.15 -6.67 5.10
CA ARG A 165 -11.31 -5.34 4.51
C ARG A 165 -12.60 -4.76 5.07
N THR A 166 -12.49 -3.68 5.82
CA THR A 166 -13.65 -2.87 6.14
C THR A 166 -14.25 -2.37 4.81
N PRO A 167 -15.57 -2.48 4.60
CA PRO A 167 -16.24 -1.91 3.44
C PRO A 167 -16.05 -0.38 3.35
#